data_AF-A0A939EKE4-F1
#
_entry.id   AF-A0A939EKE4-F1
#
_cell.length_a   1.000
_cell.length_b   1.000
_cell.length_c   1.000
_cell.angle_alpha   90.00
_cell.angle_beta   90.00
_cell.angle_gamma   90.00
#
_symmetry.space_group_name_H-M   'P 1'
#
loop_
_entity.id
_entity.type
_entity.pdbx_description
1 polymer ?
#
loop_
_entity_poly.entity_id
_entity_poly.type
_entity_poly.pdbx_seq_one_letter_code
_entity_poly.pdbx_strand_id
1 'polypeptide(L)'
;MTFKSTYLLKCLTFACAVAALSVSPGLAQVKMDGYILASKSCEAYQSAKRRSNPGKVETVEGQIYPLLALNKPQGEFYLIRIPGAPGEEKRWISTVCGTPQASRKASITPDTKRPSKQATPARESTNNVLVLNWLPAFCEDRPRKRECKALNNNRLPNAARRFSIHGLWPQPRDKEYCNVSSRDKALDRSSWRNLPAPDIDRATAKKLAQLMPGAASDLHRHEWIKHGTCYLAAGGADEYFDDMIQLTEEINHSAVVDLLTSNIGRELSTSTIRTAFDKAFGPGTGDRVSIKCANDGRRVLLSELWINLNGHISPESGLGTLTRNARKARGGCRSAIIDPAGQQ
;
A
#
# COMPACT_ATOMS: atom_id res chain seq x y z
N MET A 1 -45.48 94.30 23.11
CA MET A 1 -46.77 93.82 23.65
C MET A 1 -47.18 92.56 22.92
N THR A 2 -47.40 91.51 23.71
CA THR A 2 -48.17 90.28 23.46
C THR A 2 -49.22 90.33 22.34
N PHE A 3 -49.26 89.33 21.43
CA PHE A 3 -50.27 88.25 21.45
C PHE A 3 -50.07 87.22 20.31
N LYS A 4 -50.57 86.02 20.59
CA LYS A 4 -50.50 84.71 19.90
C LYS A 4 -51.28 84.62 18.58
N SER A 5 -51.06 83.47 17.92
CA SER A 5 -52.01 82.70 17.07
C SER A 5 -51.90 82.99 15.56
N THR A 6 -51.93 82.06 14.60
CA THR A 6 -52.30 80.64 14.55
C THR A 6 -51.81 80.06 13.19
N TYR A 7 -51.35 78.80 13.19
CA TYR A 7 -51.38 77.78 12.14
C TYR A 7 -51.81 78.15 10.70
N LEU A 8 -51.01 77.75 9.70
CA LEU A 8 -51.38 76.62 8.82
C LEU A 8 -50.16 76.07 8.07
N LEU A 9 -49.89 74.79 8.33
CA LEU A 9 -48.84 73.97 7.74
C LEU A 9 -49.35 73.43 6.39
N LYS A 10 -48.64 73.70 5.29
CA LYS A 10 -48.71 72.89 4.06
C LYS A 10 -47.30 72.48 3.66
N CYS A 11 -46.83 71.39 4.23
CA CYS A 11 -45.67 70.67 3.74
C CYS A 11 -46.03 69.97 2.42
N LEU A 12 -45.51 70.46 1.30
CA LEU A 12 -45.34 69.62 0.11
C LEU A 12 -44.19 68.65 0.39
N THR A 13 -44.51 67.39 0.63
CA THR A 13 -43.53 66.30 0.66
C THR A 13 -43.16 65.93 -0.77
N PHE A 14 -42.03 66.47 -1.25
CA PHE A 14 -41.36 65.96 -2.44
C PHE A 14 -40.60 64.70 -2.04
N ALA A 15 -41.20 63.53 -2.26
CA ALA A 15 -40.54 62.25 -2.03
C ALA A 15 -39.47 62.02 -3.10
N CYS A 16 -38.25 62.45 -2.83
CA CYS A 16 -37.07 62.06 -3.60
C CYS A 16 -36.79 60.58 -3.29
N ALA A 17 -37.28 59.68 -4.15
CA ALA A 17 -36.96 58.27 -4.10
C ALA A 17 -35.49 58.08 -4.48
N VAL A 18 -34.60 58.17 -3.49
CA VAL A 18 -33.22 57.73 -3.64
C VAL A 18 -33.25 56.21 -3.71
N ALA A 19 -33.23 55.67 -4.92
CA ALA A 19 -32.95 54.26 -5.15
C ALA A 19 -31.51 54.00 -4.70
N ALA A 20 -31.34 53.60 -3.44
CA ALA A 20 -30.10 53.07 -2.94
C ALA A 20 -29.82 51.76 -3.70
N LEU A 21 -29.02 51.86 -4.77
CA LEU A 21 -28.32 50.71 -5.35
C LEU A 21 -27.40 50.15 -4.27
N SER A 22 -27.91 49.18 -3.53
CA SER A 22 -27.15 48.36 -2.62
C SER A 22 -26.18 47.52 -3.44
N VAL A 23 -24.99 48.06 -3.69
CA VAL A 23 -23.85 47.27 -4.13
C VAL A 23 -23.45 46.39 -2.95
N SER A 24 -24.08 45.23 -2.85
CA SER A 24 -23.67 44.19 -1.92
C SER A 24 -22.23 43.80 -2.26
N PRO A 25 -21.26 43.92 -1.34
CA PRO A 25 -19.92 43.39 -1.56
C PRO A 25 -20.05 41.87 -1.71
N GLY A 26 -19.97 41.38 -2.95
CA GLY A 26 -19.96 39.95 -3.21
C GLY A 26 -18.75 39.35 -2.49
N LEU A 27 -18.99 38.51 -1.49
CA LEU A 27 -17.92 37.76 -0.83
C LEU A 27 -17.25 36.86 -1.89
N ALA A 28 -16.03 37.23 -2.29
CA ALA A 28 -15.28 36.60 -3.37
C ALA A 28 -14.81 35.17 -3.05
N GLN A 29 -15.02 34.70 -1.82
CA GLN A 29 -14.72 33.36 -1.34
C GLN A 29 -15.48 33.13 -0.02
N VAL A 30 -16.15 31.99 0.11
CA VAL A 30 -16.82 31.59 1.37
C VAL A 30 -15.87 30.67 2.10
N LYS A 31 -15.34 31.11 3.25
CA LYS A 31 -14.51 30.25 4.09
C LYS A 31 -15.31 29.02 4.52
N MET A 32 -14.70 27.84 4.41
CA MET A 32 -15.28 26.58 4.85
C MET A 32 -14.29 25.88 5.77
N ASP A 33 -14.81 25.15 6.74
CA ASP A 33 -14.00 24.35 7.66
C ASP A 33 -14.47 22.90 7.57
N GLY A 34 -13.55 21.98 7.30
CA GLY A 34 -13.90 20.58 7.12
C GLY A 34 -12.96 19.86 6.16
N TYR A 35 -13.50 18.84 5.51
CA TYR A 35 -12.79 18.07 4.49
C TYR A 35 -13.75 17.67 3.38
N ILE A 36 -13.20 17.32 2.23
CA ILE A 36 -13.94 16.74 1.12
C ILE A 36 -13.48 15.30 0.91
N LEU A 37 -14.42 14.38 0.75
CA LEU A 37 -14.12 13.05 0.21
C LEU A 37 -14.27 13.13 -1.31
N ALA A 38 -13.17 12.92 -2.04
CA ALA A 38 -13.18 12.94 -3.49
C ALA A 38 -13.96 11.74 -4.03
N SER A 39 -14.97 11.99 -4.87
CA SER A 39 -15.81 10.95 -5.46
C SER A 39 -15.31 10.45 -6.82
N LYS A 40 -14.31 11.12 -7.42
CA LYS A 40 -13.67 10.77 -8.69
C LYS A 40 -12.35 11.51 -8.86
N SER A 41 -11.58 11.14 -9.90
CA SER A 41 -10.43 11.96 -10.33
C SER A 41 -10.91 13.27 -10.97
N CYS A 42 -10.34 14.38 -10.53
CA CYS A 42 -10.64 15.71 -11.03
C CYS A 42 -9.41 16.60 -11.05
N GLU A 43 -9.27 17.41 -12.11
CA GLU A 43 -8.24 18.43 -12.18
C GLU A 43 -8.32 19.40 -10.99
N ALA A 44 -7.15 19.70 -10.42
CA ALA A 44 -6.97 20.53 -9.25
C ALA A 44 -6.20 21.79 -9.62
N TYR A 45 -6.92 22.83 -10.04
CA TYR A 45 -6.36 24.07 -10.59
C TYR A 45 -5.74 24.96 -9.51
N GLN A 46 -4.62 25.63 -9.79
CA GLN A 46 -4.17 26.75 -8.96
C GLN A 46 -5.10 27.97 -9.09
N SER A 47 -5.68 28.15 -10.29
CA SER A 47 -6.67 29.18 -10.55
C SER A 47 -7.87 28.61 -11.29
N ALA A 48 -9.03 28.50 -10.62
CA ALA A 48 -10.27 28.06 -11.24
C ALA A 48 -10.69 28.98 -12.41
N LYS A 49 -10.50 30.31 -12.26
CA LYS A 49 -10.83 31.30 -13.29
C LYS A 49 -9.99 31.15 -14.55
N ARG A 50 -8.68 30.89 -14.41
CA ARG A 50 -7.75 30.74 -15.54
C ARG A 50 -7.60 29.28 -16.00
N ARG A 51 -8.24 28.33 -15.31
CA ARG A 51 -8.06 26.87 -15.48
C ARG A 51 -6.59 26.45 -15.56
N SER A 52 -5.73 27.10 -14.77
CA SER A 52 -4.30 26.81 -14.75
C SER A 52 -4.01 25.65 -13.78
N ASN A 53 -3.44 24.56 -14.30
CA ASN A 53 -3.08 23.37 -13.53
C ASN A 53 -1.61 22.95 -13.79
N PRO A 54 -0.62 23.75 -13.36
CA PRO A 54 0.78 23.33 -13.45
C PRO A 54 1.01 22.08 -12.60
N GLY A 55 1.72 21.12 -13.19
CA GLY A 55 1.94 19.80 -12.61
C GLY A 55 0.80 18.81 -12.87
N LYS A 56 -0.25 19.18 -13.62
CA LYS A 56 -1.40 18.31 -13.95
C LYS A 56 -1.94 17.58 -12.72
N VAL A 57 -2.14 18.33 -11.64
CA VAL A 57 -2.55 17.79 -10.34
C VAL A 57 -4.01 17.38 -10.43
N GLU A 58 -4.33 16.19 -9.91
CA GLU A 58 -5.69 15.66 -9.84
C GLU A 58 -6.00 15.17 -8.43
N THR A 59 -7.27 15.19 -8.05
CA THR A 59 -7.77 14.44 -6.89
C THR A 59 -7.75 12.95 -7.18
N VAL A 60 -7.64 12.13 -6.15
CA VAL A 60 -7.75 10.68 -6.27
C VAL A 60 -9.08 10.26 -5.67
N GLU A 61 -9.84 9.43 -6.40
CA GLU A 61 -11.12 8.89 -5.90
C GLU A 61 -10.94 8.19 -4.56
N GLY A 62 -11.85 8.47 -3.61
CA GLY A 62 -11.81 7.93 -2.24
C GLY A 62 -10.85 8.65 -1.29
N GLN A 63 -10.04 9.61 -1.75
CA GLN A 63 -9.14 10.37 -0.88
C GLN A 63 -9.84 11.55 -0.20
N ILE A 64 -9.36 11.91 1.00
CA ILE A 64 -9.88 13.02 1.78
C ILE A 64 -8.90 14.20 1.71
N TYR A 65 -9.42 15.38 1.37
CA TYR A 65 -8.64 16.61 1.32
C TYR A 65 -9.21 17.67 2.27
N PRO A 66 -8.38 18.41 3.02
CA PRO A 66 -8.85 19.53 3.81
C PRO A 66 -9.60 20.55 2.94
N LEU A 67 -10.81 20.91 3.35
CA LEU A 67 -11.66 21.89 2.67
C LEU A 67 -11.42 23.25 3.31
N LEU A 68 -11.03 24.23 2.49
CA LEU A 68 -10.65 25.56 2.95
C LEU A 68 -11.71 26.61 2.60
N ALA A 69 -12.39 26.46 1.46
CA ALA A 69 -13.40 27.41 1.01
C ALA A 69 -14.24 26.93 -0.18
N LEU A 70 -15.29 27.69 -0.49
CA LEU A 70 -16.00 27.70 -1.77
C LEU A 70 -15.72 29.03 -2.49
N ASN A 71 -15.60 29.01 -3.82
CA ASN A 71 -15.18 30.19 -4.59
C ASN A 71 -16.17 31.37 -4.57
N LYS A 72 -17.45 31.14 -4.26
CA LYS A 72 -18.48 32.16 -4.02
C LYS A 72 -19.69 31.47 -3.39
N PRO A 73 -20.67 32.18 -2.79
CA PRO A 73 -21.92 31.56 -2.38
C PRO A 73 -22.54 30.76 -3.53
N GLN A 74 -22.88 29.49 -3.29
CA GLN A 74 -23.37 28.54 -4.30
C GLN A 74 -22.43 28.36 -5.52
N GLY A 75 -21.13 28.58 -5.31
CA GLY A 75 -20.12 28.43 -6.35
C GLY A 75 -19.87 26.99 -6.79
N GLU A 76 -19.12 26.83 -7.87
CA GLU A 76 -18.87 25.54 -8.54
C GLU A 76 -17.50 24.95 -8.22
N PHE A 77 -16.69 25.62 -7.38
CA PHE A 77 -15.35 25.16 -7.03
C PHE A 77 -15.07 25.23 -5.53
N TYR A 78 -14.62 24.10 -4.98
CA TYR A 78 -14.04 24.02 -3.64
C TYR A 78 -12.54 24.29 -3.69
N LEU A 79 -12.05 25.09 -2.74
CA LEU A 79 -10.62 25.21 -2.45
C LEU A 79 -10.24 24.15 -1.43
N ILE A 80 -9.35 23.25 -1.84
CA ILE A 80 -8.84 22.18 -0.99
C ILE A 80 -7.33 22.29 -0.82
N ARG A 81 -6.78 21.64 0.19
CA ARG A 81 -5.32 21.46 0.31
C ARG A 81 -4.94 20.07 -0.21
N ILE A 82 -4.04 20.01 -1.18
CA ILE A 82 -3.37 18.80 -1.66
C ILE A 82 -1.91 18.90 -1.22
N PRO A 83 -1.52 18.20 -0.13
CA PRO A 83 -0.14 18.22 0.36
C PRO A 83 0.85 17.81 -0.73
N GLY A 84 1.92 18.59 -0.89
CA GLY A 84 2.96 18.32 -1.89
C GLY A 84 2.60 18.61 -3.35
N ALA A 85 1.48 19.28 -3.63
CA ALA A 85 1.18 19.70 -5.01
C ALA A 85 2.24 20.72 -5.52
N PRO A 86 2.79 20.55 -6.74
CA PRO A 86 3.82 21.45 -7.27
C PRO A 86 3.39 22.92 -7.27
N GLY A 87 4.27 23.83 -6.83
CA GLY A 87 4.00 25.26 -6.77
C GLY A 87 3.15 25.70 -5.58
N GLU A 88 1.88 25.28 -5.53
CA GLU A 88 0.96 25.63 -4.44
C GLU A 88 0.08 24.44 -4.05
N GLU A 89 -0.03 24.18 -2.74
CA GLU A 89 -0.83 23.09 -2.17
C GLU A 89 -2.34 23.38 -2.19
N LYS A 90 -2.74 24.65 -2.21
CA LYS A 90 -4.15 25.04 -2.29
C LYS A 90 -4.60 24.93 -3.74
N ARG A 91 -5.54 24.01 -4.01
CA ARG A 91 -6.04 23.73 -5.36
C ARG A 91 -7.57 23.80 -5.40
N TRP A 92 -8.09 24.34 -6.50
CA TRP A 92 -9.51 24.42 -6.79
C TRP A 92 -9.96 23.18 -7.55
N ILE A 93 -11.00 22.53 -7.04
CA ILE A 93 -11.64 21.37 -7.67
C ILE A 93 -13.13 21.65 -7.88
N SER A 94 -13.74 21.05 -8.90
CA SER A 94 -15.18 21.21 -9.12
C SER A 94 -15.99 20.63 -7.96
N THR A 95 -17.13 21.24 -7.64
CA THR A 95 -18.02 20.78 -6.56
C THR A 95 -18.63 19.41 -6.80
N VAL A 96 -18.69 18.94 -8.05
CA VAL A 96 -19.14 17.57 -8.38
C VAL A 96 -18.07 16.50 -8.12
N CYS A 97 -16.87 16.90 -7.69
CA CYS A 97 -15.73 16.01 -7.46
C CYS A 97 -15.67 15.49 -6.03
N GLY A 98 -16.60 15.87 -5.16
CA GLY A 98 -16.68 15.36 -3.81
C GLY A 98 -17.70 16.08 -2.96
N THR A 99 -17.97 15.53 -1.78
CA THR A 99 -18.97 16.06 -0.85
C THR A 99 -18.30 16.65 0.39
N PRO A 100 -18.54 17.94 0.74
CA PRO A 100 -18.05 18.54 1.97
C PRO A 100 -18.55 17.83 3.22
N GLN A 101 -17.68 17.66 4.20
CA GLN A 101 -17.99 17.14 5.52
C GLN A 101 -17.48 18.11 6.60
N ALA A 102 -18.31 18.37 7.62
CA ALA A 102 -18.00 19.30 8.68
C ALA A 102 -16.89 18.76 9.60
N SER A 103 -15.98 19.64 10.03
CA SER A 103 -15.00 19.33 11.07
C SER A 103 -15.63 19.49 12.45
N ARG A 104 -15.74 18.40 13.24
CA ARG A 104 -16.18 18.50 14.64
C ARG A 104 -14.98 18.81 15.54
N LYS A 105 -15.06 19.89 16.33
CA LYS A 105 -14.14 20.16 17.45
C LYS A 105 -14.35 19.10 18.54
N ALA A 106 -13.30 18.36 18.89
CA ALA A 106 -13.33 17.46 20.04
C ALA A 106 -13.19 18.26 21.34
N SER A 107 -14.18 18.15 22.23
CA SER A 107 -14.04 18.49 23.65
C SER A 107 -14.12 17.18 24.44
N ILE A 108 -13.08 16.90 25.21
CA ILE A 108 -12.93 15.66 25.97
C ILE A 108 -13.48 15.90 27.37
N THR A 109 -14.65 15.35 27.67
CA THR A 109 -14.99 14.86 29.02
C THR A 109 -15.82 13.59 28.88
N PRO A 110 -15.57 12.55 29.70
CA PRO A 110 -16.12 11.23 29.46
C PRO A 110 -17.50 11.09 30.12
N ASP A 111 -18.53 10.82 29.33
CA ASP A 111 -19.72 10.13 29.84
C ASP A 111 -20.11 8.95 28.94
N THR A 112 -20.08 7.82 29.61
CA THR A 112 -20.40 6.46 29.23
C THR A 112 -21.82 6.31 28.68
N LYS A 113 -21.94 5.97 27.38
CA LYS A 113 -22.97 5.07 26.76
C LYS A 113 -23.42 5.53 25.35
N ARG A 114 -22.59 5.27 24.33
CA ARG A 114 -23.02 4.69 23.01
C ARG A 114 -21.78 4.39 22.17
N PRO A 115 -21.67 3.20 21.55
CA PRO A 115 -20.45 2.79 20.88
C PRO A 115 -20.24 3.58 19.59
N SER A 116 -19.31 4.52 19.63
CA SER A 116 -18.57 4.95 18.44
C SER A 116 -17.97 3.69 17.79
N LYS A 117 -18.21 3.46 16.50
CA LYS A 117 -17.23 2.69 15.72
C LYS A 117 -15.98 3.56 15.68
N GLN A 118 -15.11 3.37 16.68
CA GLN A 118 -13.72 3.80 16.63
C GLN A 118 -13.21 3.46 15.23
N ALA A 119 -12.57 4.43 14.55
CA ALA A 119 -11.60 4.05 13.55
C ALA A 119 -10.61 3.15 14.30
N THR A 120 -10.74 1.84 14.08
CA THR A 120 -9.81 0.88 14.64
C THR A 120 -8.42 1.35 14.25
N PRO A 121 -7.46 1.41 15.19
CA PRO A 121 -6.06 1.58 14.84
C PRO A 121 -5.75 0.67 13.65
N ALA A 122 -4.99 1.17 12.68
CA ALA A 122 -4.54 0.34 11.58
C ALA A 122 -3.87 -0.89 12.20
N ARG A 123 -4.48 -2.06 11.97
CA ARG A 123 -4.04 -3.30 12.60
C ARG A 123 -3.04 -3.95 11.69
N GLU A 124 -2.10 -4.65 12.30
CA GLU A 124 -1.18 -5.52 11.60
C GLU A 124 -1.92 -6.46 10.63
N SER A 125 -1.31 -6.69 9.48
CA SER A 125 -1.88 -7.51 8.43
C SER A 125 -1.92 -8.97 8.84
N THR A 126 -3.12 -9.50 8.99
CA THR A 126 -3.33 -10.93 9.28
C THR A 126 -3.64 -11.77 8.05
N ASN A 127 -3.72 -11.17 6.86
CA ASN A 127 -3.98 -11.89 5.61
C ASN A 127 -2.84 -11.59 4.65
N ASN A 128 -1.97 -12.57 4.42
CA ASN A 128 -0.73 -12.36 3.69
C ASN A 128 -0.47 -13.51 2.71
N VAL A 129 0.39 -13.26 1.73
CA VAL A 129 0.98 -14.33 0.90
C VAL A 129 2.49 -14.30 1.13
N LEU A 130 3.05 -15.39 1.66
CA LEU A 130 4.49 -15.59 1.68
C LEU A 130 4.94 -16.11 0.32
N VAL A 131 5.92 -15.45 -0.28
CA VAL A 131 6.48 -15.79 -1.59
C VAL A 131 7.93 -16.19 -1.42
N LEU A 132 8.21 -17.41 -1.84
CA LEU A 132 9.53 -18.02 -1.77
C LEU A 132 10.01 -18.38 -3.17
N ASN A 133 11.25 -18.03 -3.47
CA ASN A 133 11.89 -18.23 -4.76
C ASN A 133 12.84 -19.45 -4.72
N TRP A 134 12.78 -20.29 -5.74
CA TRP A 134 13.82 -21.28 -6.03
C TRP A 134 14.89 -20.61 -6.89
N LEU A 135 15.97 -20.18 -6.24
CA LEU A 135 16.94 -19.28 -6.85
C LEU A 135 17.58 -19.83 -8.15
N PRO A 136 17.90 -21.14 -8.29
CA PRO A 136 18.41 -21.68 -9.54
C PRO A 136 17.54 -21.34 -10.75
N ALA A 137 16.24 -21.65 -10.68
CA ALA A 137 15.30 -21.40 -11.76
C ALA A 137 15.15 -19.90 -12.07
N PHE A 138 15.16 -19.04 -11.05
CA PHE A 138 15.14 -17.58 -11.25
C PHE A 138 16.37 -17.09 -12.02
N CYS A 139 17.52 -17.73 -11.80
CA CYS A 139 18.79 -17.29 -12.37
C CYS A 139 19.00 -17.69 -13.82
N GLU A 140 18.20 -18.60 -14.37
CA GLU A 140 18.22 -18.93 -15.81
C GLU A 140 17.87 -17.71 -16.67
N ASP A 141 16.81 -16.98 -16.31
CA ASP A 141 16.38 -15.77 -17.03
C ASP A 141 17.11 -14.50 -16.60
N ARG A 142 17.74 -14.51 -15.41
CA ARG A 142 18.36 -13.34 -14.79
C ARG A 142 19.85 -13.52 -14.43
N PRO A 143 20.69 -14.12 -15.30
CA PRO A 143 22.05 -14.56 -14.93
C PRO A 143 22.98 -13.41 -14.56
N ARG A 144 22.65 -12.17 -14.97
CA ARG A 144 23.46 -10.97 -14.72
C ARG A 144 23.25 -10.36 -13.33
N LYS A 145 22.20 -10.75 -12.60
CA LYS A 145 21.94 -10.27 -11.24
C LYS A 145 23.06 -10.71 -10.28
N ARG A 146 23.32 -9.92 -9.22
CA ARG A 146 24.47 -10.15 -8.32
C ARG A 146 24.38 -11.50 -7.62
N GLU A 147 23.20 -11.84 -7.13
CA GLU A 147 22.85 -13.12 -6.52
C GLU A 147 23.01 -14.29 -7.49
N CYS A 148 22.65 -14.12 -8.76
CA CYS A 148 22.80 -15.18 -9.76
C CYS A 148 24.26 -15.41 -10.16
N LYS A 149 25.05 -14.35 -10.30
CA LYS A 149 26.50 -14.47 -10.44
C LYS A 149 27.12 -15.18 -9.22
N ALA A 150 26.66 -14.86 -8.01
CA ALA A 150 27.16 -15.52 -6.81
C ALA A 150 26.77 -17.01 -6.76
N LEU A 151 25.53 -17.34 -7.11
CA LEU A 151 25.04 -18.71 -7.21
C LEU A 151 25.85 -19.52 -8.24
N ASN A 152 26.00 -19.02 -9.46
CA ASN A 152 26.70 -19.69 -10.56
C ASN A 152 28.21 -19.83 -10.30
N ASN A 153 28.77 -19.05 -9.38
CA ASN A 153 30.15 -19.19 -8.90
C ASN A 153 30.26 -19.98 -7.59
N ASN A 154 29.23 -20.77 -7.22
CA ASN A 154 29.16 -21.61 -6.02
C ASN A 154 29.34 -20.84 -4.69
N ARG A 155 29.01 -19.55 -4.65
CA ARG A 155 29.12 -18.71 -3.44
C ARG A 155 27.84 -18.69 -2.59
N LEU A 156 26.76 -19.33 -3.05
CA LEU A 156 25.48 -19.42 -2.36
C LEU A 156 25.00 -20.88 -2.24
N PRO A 157 25.75 -21.77 -1.56
CA PRO A 157 25.42 -23.20 -1.49
C PRO A 157 24.06 -23.48 -0.83
N ASN A 158 23.61 -22.65 0.11
CA ASN A 158 22.29 -22.79 0.73
C ASN A 158 21.17 -22.44 -0.26
N ALA A 159 21.28 -21.32 -0.98
CA ALA A 159 20.27 -20.90 -1.96
C ALA A 159 20.22 -21.82 -3.20
N ALA A 160 21.24 -22.64 -3.43
CA ALA A 160 21.25 -23.67 -4.47
C ALA A 160 20.32 -24.87 -4.17
N ARG A 161 19.91 -25.04 -2.91
CA ARG A 161 19.18 -26.25 -2.46
C ARG A 161 18.01 -25.96 -1.52
N ARG A 162 17.74 -24.68 -1.24
CA ARG A 162 16.70 -24.23 -0.31
C ARG A 162 15.98 -23.03 -0.89
N PHE A 163 14.78 -22.76 -0.38
CA PHE A 163 14.04 -21.58 -0.79
C PHE A 163 14.69 -20.30 -0.26
N SER A 164 14.68 -19.28 -1.11
CA SER A 164 15.02 -17.91 -0.76
C SER A 164 13.76 -17.07 -0.59
N ILE A 165 13.77 -16.11 0.32
CA ILE A 165 12.68 -15.14 0.49
C ILE A 165 12.59 -14.28 -0.78
N HIS A 166 11.39 -14.22 -1.36
CA HIS A 166 11.02 -13.14 -2.27
C HIS A 166 10.35 -12.03 -1.46
N GLY A 167 9.25 -12.33 -0.75
CA GLY A 167 8.54 -11.34 0.05
C GLY A 167 7.33 -11.87 0.81
N LEU A 168 6.71 -11.01 1.61
CA LEU A 168 5.46 -11.27 2.33
C LEU A 168 4.47 -10.17 2.01
N TRP A 169 3.37 -10.52 1.37
CA TRP A 169 2.50 -9.54 0.72
C TRP A 169 1.14 -9.45 1.41
N PRO A 170 0.87 -8.37 2.16
CA PRO A 170 -0.46 -8.06 2.66
C PRO A 170 -1.51 -8.14 1.55
N GLN A 171 -2.63 -8.79 1.86
CA GLN A 171 -3.75 -8.96 0.95
C GLN A 171 -4.87 -7.96 1.24
N PRO A 172 -5.70 -7.61 0.23
CA PRO A 172 -5.69 -8.08 -1.16
C PRO A 172 -4.46 -7.61 -1.97
N ARG A 173 -4.24 -8.19 -3.16
CA ARG A 173 -3.05 -7.95 -4.00
C ARG A 173 -2.75 -6.48 -4.29
N ASP A 174 -3.77 -5.63 -4.35
CA ASP A 174 -3.68 -4.19 -4.58
C ASP A 174 -3.37 -3.38 -3.31
N LYS A 175 -3.25 -4.03 -2.14
CA LYS A 175 -2.78 -3.44 -0.90
C LYS A 175 -1.27 -3.25 -0.94
N GLU A 176 -0.85 -2.24 -1.70
CA GLU A 176 0.55 -1.87 -1.92
C GLU A 176 0.80 -0.39 -1.58
N TYR A 177 2.03 -0.06 -1.20
CA TYR A 177 2.50 1.31 -0.98
C TYR A 177 1.71 2.11 0.09
N CYS A 178 1.46 1.52 1.26
CA CYS A 178 0.72 2.15 2.35
C CYS A 178 1.56 3.26 3.00
N ASN A 179 1.05 4.49 2.98
CA ASN A 179 1.76 5.68 3.50
C ASN A 179 3.12 5.96 2.84
N VAL A 180 3.31 5.54 1.57
CA VAL A 180 4.55 5.76 0.81
C VAL A 180 4.47 7.01 -0.06
N SER A 181 5.55 7.80 -0.09
CA SER A 181 5.66 9.01 -0.88
C SER A 181 5.65 8.74 -2.39
N SER A 182 5.15 9.66 -3.21
CA SER A 182 5.19 9.52 -4.69
C SER A 182 6.61 9.38 -5.22
N ARG A 183 7.59 10.01 -4.56
CA ARG A 183 9.02 9.87 -4.87
C ARG A 183 9.47 8.42 -4.72
N ASP A 184 9.18 7.81 -3.58
CA ASP A 184 9.64 6.44 -3.31
C ASP A 184 8.89 5.43 -4.19
N LYS A 185 7.60 5.66 -4.51
CA LYS A 185 6.90 4.85 -5.54
C LYS A 185 7.54 4.95 -6.93
N ALA A 186 8.09 6.11 -7.29
CA ALA A 186 8.78 6.30 -8.57
C ALA A 186 10.17 5.64 -8.57
N LEU A 187 10.89 5.75 -7.45
CA LEU A 187 12.16 5.05 -7.23
C LEU A 187 11.97 3.53 -7.23
N ASP A 188 10.90 3.03 -6.63
CA ASP A 188 10.56 1.61 -6.62
C ASP A 188 10.38 1.03 -8.04
N ARG A 189 9.89 1.84 -8.97
CA ARG A 189 9.73 1.45 -10.38
C ARG A 189 11.02 1.56 -11.21
N SER A 190 12.06 2.21 -10.70
CA SER A 190 13.23 2.60 -11.50
C SER A 190 14.58 2.19 -10.92
N SER A 191 14.81 2.43 -9.63
CA SER A 191 16.08 2.20 -8.94
C SER A 191 15.87 1.88 -7.47
N TRP A 192 15.82 0.58 -7.14
CA TRP A 192 15.66 0.09 -5.77
C TRP A 192 16.81 0.52 -4.85
N ARG A 193 18.02 0.68 -5.39
CA ARG A 193 19.19 1.19 -4.65
C ARG A 193 18.96 2.57 -4.02
N ASN A 194 18.10 3.38 -4.64
CA ASN A 194 17.83 4.75 -4.20
C ASN A 194 16.66 4.85 -3.22
N LEU A 195 15.94 3.74 -2.97
CA LEU A 195 14.91 3.68 -1.94
C LEU A 195 15.55 3.83 -0.54
N PRO A 196 14.80 4.35 0.45
CA PRO A 196 15.22 4.29 1.85
C PRO A 196 15.58 2.85 2.27
N ALA A 197 16.56 2.72 3.16
CA ALA A 197 16.84 1.42 3.77
C ALA A 197 15.70 1.09 4.74
N PRO A 198 15.19 -0.15 4.79
CA PRO A 198 14.31 -0.54 5.88
C PRO A 198 15.06 -0.45 7.21
N ASP A 199 14.36 -0.01 8.25
CA ASP A 199 14.90 0.08 9.61
C ASP A 199 14.84 -1.30 10.25
N ILE A 200 15.96 -2.03 10.15
CA ILE A 200 16.12 -3.39 10.68
C ILE A 200 17.39 -3.47 11.51
N ASP A 201 17.37 -4.32 12.53
CA ASP A 201 18.52 -4.53 13.39
C ASP A 201 19.62 -5.36 12.70
N ARG A 202 20.77 -5.48 13.37
CA ARG A 202 21.92 -6.22 12.82
C ARG A 202 21.65 -7.72 12.68
N ALA A 203 20.90 -8.32 13.60
CA ALA A 203 20.59 -9.74 13.60
C ALA A 203 19.65 -10.09 12.44
N THR A 204 18.58 -9.31 12.27
CA THR A 204 17.63 -9.41 11.16
C THR A 204 18.32 -9.16 9.83
N ALA A 205 19.13 -8.11 9.71
CA ALA A 205 19.92 -7.87 8.49
C ALA A 205 20.85 -9.05 8.12
N LYS A 206 21.51 -9.65 9.11
CA LYS A 206 22.41 -10.79 8.90
C LYS A 206 21.66 -12.03 8.42
N LYS A 207 20.54 -12.38 9.05
CA LYS A 207 19.71 -13.52 8.67
C LYS A 207 19.05 -13.29 7.31
N LEU A 208 18.51 -12.10 7.09
CA LEU A 208 17.91 -11.71 5.81
C LEU A 208 18.90 -11.83 4.66
N ALA A 209 20.17 -11.43 4.84
CA ALA A 209 21.19 -11.59 3.80
C ALA A 209 21.47 -13.06 3.42
N GLN A 210 21.23 -14.01 4.33
CA GLN A 210 21.39 -15.44 4.08
C GLN A 210 20.18 -16.05 3.38
N LEU A 211 18.98 -15.58 3.71
CA LEU A 211 17.71 -16.13 3.21
C LEU A 211 17.13 -15.35 2.03
N MET A 212 17.58 -14.13 1.78
CA MET A 212 17.17 -13.28 0.65
C MET A 212 18.41 -12.84 -0.16
N PRO A 213 19.01 -13.71 -0.99
CA PRO A 213 20.14 -13.34 -1.83
C PRO A 213 19.85 -12.13 -2.74
N GLY A 214 18.59 -11.94 -3.14
CA GLY A 214 18.12 -10.76 -3.88
C GLY A 214 18.37 -9.43 -3.16
N ALA A 215 18.60 -9.41 -1.84
CA ALA A 215 19.02 -8.21 -1.12
C ALA A 215 20.35 -7.64 -1.65
N ALA A 216 21.22 -8.48 -2.24
CA ALA A 216 22.40 -8.02 -2.97
C ALA A 216 22.05 -7.11 -4.16
N SER A 217 20.86 -7.28 -4.74
CA SER A 217 20.28 -6.44 -5.78
C SER A 217 19.17 -5.53 -5.26
N ASP A 218 19.22 -5.17 -3.97
CA ASP A 218 18.33 -4.22 -3.30
C ASP A 218 16.86 -4.66 -3.18
N LEU A 219 16.55 -5.97 -3.29
CA LEU A 219 15.18 -6.53 -3.21
C LEU A 219 14.47 -6.17 -1.90
N HIS A 220 15.13 -6.32 -0.75
CA HIS A 220 14.56 -5.94 0.56
C HIS A 220 14.00 -4.51 0.62
N ARG A 221 14.57 -3.55 -0.13
CA ARG A 221 14.04 -2.18 -0.19
C ARG A 221 12.72 -2.13 -0.97
N HIS A 222 12.65 -2.85 -2.09
CA HIS A 222 11.42 -3.00 -2.88
C HIS A 222 10.32 -3.65 -2.04
N GLU A 223 10.60 -4.79 -1.42
CA GLU A 223 9.62 -5.53 -0.63
C GLU A 223 9.10 -4.70 0.53
N TRP A 224 9.97 -3.97 1.25
CA TRP A 224 9.52 -3.07 2.30
C TRP A 224 8.61 -1.96 1.75
N ILE A 225 9.07 -1.22 0.75
CA ILE A 225 8.36 -0.04 0.25
C ILE A 225 7.01 -0.42 -0.37
N LYS A 226 7.00 -1.48 -1.19
CA LYS A 226 5.80 -1.88 -1.91
C LYS A 226 4.83 -2.68 -1.03
N HIS A 227 5.33 -3.56 -0.16
CA HIS A 227 4.50 -4.52 0.57
C HIS A 227 4.59 -4.36 2.10
N GLY A 228 5.80 -4.28 2.66
CA GLY A 228 6.03 -4.21 4.10
C GLY A 228 5.40 -3.00 4.79
N THR A 229 5.35 -1.83 4.13
CA THR A 229 4.65 -0.65 4.67
C THR A 229 3.15 -0.88 4.90
N CYS A 230 2.55 -1.87 4.23
CA CYS A 230 1.17 -2.31 4.42
C CYS A 230 1.01 -3.41 5.47
N TYR A 231 2.11 -3.92 6.02
CA TYR A 231 2.12 -4.95 7.07
C TYR A 231 1.67 -4.38 8.41
N LEU A 232 2.05 -3.13 8.73
CA LEU A 232 1.56 -2.36 9.88
C LEU A 232 1.83 -3.01 11.25
N ALA A 233 2.86 -3.84 11.34
CA ALA A 233 3.33 -4.41 12.60
C ALA A 233 3.97 -3.34 13.49
N ALA A 234 3.94 -3.54 14.81
CA ALA A 234 4.41 -2.56 15.78
C ALA A 234 5.93 -2.37 15.72
N GLY A 235 6.67 -3.43 15.46
CA GLY A 235 8.12 -3.44 15.21
C GLY A 235 8.51 -3.00 13.79
N GLY A 236 7.54 -2.57 12.96
CA GLY A 236 7.80 -1.96 11.67
C GLY A 236 8.49 -2.92 10.69
N ALA A 237 9.60 -2.47 10.11
CA ALA A 237 10.33 -3.27 9.12
C ALA A 237 11.05 -4.46 9.75
N ASP A 238 11.57 -4.31 10.96
CA ASP A 238 12.29 -5.36 11.67
C ASP A 238 11.41 -6.60 11.87
N GLU A 239 10.22 -6.40 12.46
CA GLU A 239 9.21 -7.46 12.66
C GLU A 239 8.74 -8.06 11.32
N TYR A 240 8.51 -7.23 10.30
CA TYR A 240 8.13 -7.71 8.96
C TYR A 240 9.17 -8.67 8.36
N PHE A 241 10.46 -8.38 8.51
CA PHE A 241 11.52 -9.25 8.01
C PHE A 241 11.76 -10.47 8.90
N ASP A 242 11.66 -10.32 10.23
CA ASP A 242 11.75 -11.45 11.16
C ASP A 242 10.64 -12.47 10.95
N ASP A 243 9.41 -12.04 10.73
CA ASP A 243 8.27 -12.91 10.40
C ASP A 243 8.51 -13.70 9.11
N MET A 244 9.04 -13.04 8.07
CA MET A 244 9.45 -13.71 6.83
C MET A 244 10.55 -14.74 7.07
N ILE A 245 11.54 -14.40 7.88
CA ILE A 245 12.67 -15.28 8.22
C ILE A 245 12.16 -16.52 8.94
N GLN A 246 11.36 -16.35 10.00
CA GLN A 246 10.79 -17.45 10.79
C GLN A 246 10.04 -18.44 9.90
N LEU A 247 9.07 -17.96 9.12
CA LEU A 247 8.23 -18.83 8.29
C LEU A 247 9.03 -19.52 7.16
N THR A 248 10.06 -18.85 6.65
CA THR A 248 10.94 -19.44 5.63
C THR A 248 11.84 -20.52 6.23
N GLU A 249 12.34 -20.32 7.45
CA GLU A 249 13.13 -21.33 8.16
C GLU A 249 12.30 -22.58 8.51
N GLU A 250 11.03 -22.42 8.90
CA GLU A 250 10.11 -23.56 9.09
C GLU A 250 10.01 -24.41 7.81
N ILE A 251 9.90 -23.77 6.64
CA ILE A 251 9.83 -24.47 5.34
C ILE A 251 11.17 -25.12 5.00
N ASN A 252 12.27 -24.38 5.18
CA ASN A 252 13.60 -24.84 4.86
C ASN A 252 14.12 -25.96 5.79
N HIS A 253 13.51 -26.15 6.96
CA HIS A 253 13.77 -27.25 7.89
C HIS A 253 12.69 -28.34 7.86
N SER A 254 11.89 -28.41 6.81
CA SER A 254 10.82 -29.38 6.65
C SER A 254 11.07 -30.43 5.57
N ALA A 255 10.27 -31.49 5.60
CA ALA A 255 10.25 -32.53 4.57
C ALA A 255 9.94 -32.00 3.14
N VAL A 256 9.43 -30.76 3.01
CA VAL A 256 9.23 -30.13 1.69
C VAL A 256 10.58 -29.88 1.01
N VAL A 257 11.56 -29.33 1.73
CA VAL A 257 12.88 -29.04 1.17
C VAL A 257 13.72 -30.31 1.03
N ASP A 258 13.53 -31.30 1.90
CA ASP A 258 14.13 -32.64 1.72
C ASP A 258 13.66 -33.30 0.42
N LEU A 259 12.35 -33.22 0.13
CA LEU A 259 11.77 -33.72 -1.11
C LEU A 259 12.38 -33.02 -2.32
N LEU A 260 12.44 -31.68 -2.31
CA LEU A 260 12.99 -30.90 -3.44
C LEU A 260 14.47 -31.22 -3.65
N THR A 261 15.27 -31.20 -2.58
CA THR A 261 16.72 -31.45 -2.64
C THR A 261 17.04 -32.84 -3.18
N SER A 262 16.26 -33.85 -2.79
CA SER A 262 16.41 -35.22 -3.27
C SER A 262 15.99 -35.41 -4.73
N ASN A 263 15.31 -34.43 -5.32
CA ASN A 263 14.78 -34.47 -6.69
C ASN A 263 15.32 -33.33 -7.56
N ILE A 264 16.43 -32.69 -7.18
CA ILE A 264 17.13 -31.74 -8.04
C ILE A 264 17.46 -32.40 -9.39
N GLY A 265 17.16 -31.70 -10.48
CA GLY A 265 17.25 -32.17 -11.87
C GLY A 265 16.07 -33.03 -12.33
N ARG A 266 15.12 -33.35 -11.45
CA ARG A 266 13.96 -34.20 -11.75
C ARG A 266 12.66 -33.39 -11.71
N GLU A 267 11.66 -33.90 -12.41
CA GLU A 267 10.31 -33.34 -12.40
C GLU A 267 9.52 -33.84 -11.18
N LEU A 268 8.84 -32.92 -10.50
CA LEU A 268 7.87 -33.20 -9.44
C LEU A 268 6.49 -32.69 -9.84
N SER A 269 5.46 -33.47 -9.49
CA SER A 269 4.08 -33.01 -9.62
C SER A 269 3.71 -32.03 -8.50
N THR A 270 2.81 -31.10 -8.81
CA THR A 270 2.24 -30.17 -7.82
C THR A 270 1.54 -30.92 -6.69
N SER A 271 0.89 -32.05 -6.96
CA SER A 271 0.26 -32.86 -5.90
C SER A 271 1.29 -33.45 -4.95
N THR A 272 2.43 -33.95 -5.45
CA THR A 272 3.53 -34.45 -4.61
C THR A 272 4.05 -33.36 -3.67
N ILE A 273 4.29 -32.14 -4.18
CA ILE A 273 4.76 -31.01 -3.37
C ILE A 273 3.71 -30.65 -2.30
N ARG A 274 2.43 -30.57 -2.67
CA ARG A 274 1.34 -30.28 -1.72
C ARG A 274 1.18 -31.35 -0.65
N THR A 275 1.35 -32.63 -0.99
CA THR A 275 1.36 -33.72 0.00
C THR A 275 2.54 -33.60 0.96
N ALA A 276 3.70 -33.13 0.52
CA ALA A 276 4.82 -32.85 1.42
C ALA A 276 4.49 -31.72 2.41
N PHE A 277 3.78 -30.67 1.96
CA PHE A 277 3.25 -29.64 2.86
C PHE A 277 2.27 -30.23 3.88
N ASP A 278 1.31 -31.05 3.43
CA ASP A 278 0.34 -31.68 4.33
C ASP A 278 1.02 -32.55 5.40
N LYS A 279 2.08 -33.28 5.00
CA LYS A 279 2.88 -34.08 5.93
C LYS A 279 3.67 -33.23 6.93
N ALA A 280 4.26 -32.13 6.47
CA ALA A 280 5.13 -31.28 7.29
C ALA A 280 4.33 -30.36 8.24
N PHE A 281 3.22 -29.80 7.77
CA PHE A 281 2.52 -28.72 8.45
C PHE A 281 1.08 -29.08 8.84
N GLY A 282 0.64 -30.29 8.50
CA GLY A 282 -0.66 -30.86 8.82
C GLY A 282 -1.64 -30.86 7.64
N PRO A 283 -2.70 -31.68 7.69
CA PRO A 283 -3.61 -31.88 6.56
C PRO A 283 -4.26 -30.58 6.06
N GLY A 284 -4.32 -30.43 4.73
CA GLY A 284 -4.98 -29.31 4.05
C GLY A 284 -4.13 -28.05 3.90
N THR A 285 -2.88 -28.06 4.35
CA THR A 285 -1.93 -26.95 4.19
C THR A 285 -1.41 -26.86 2.74
N GLY A 286 -1.21 -28.00 2.08
CA GLY A 286 -0.80 -28.06 0.67
C GLY A 286 -1.78 -27.36 -0.27
N ASP A 287 -3.08 -27.42 0.03
CA ASP A 287 -4.13 -26.71 -0.72
C ASP A 287 -3.99 -25.18 -0.70
N ARG A 288 -3.15 -24.62 0.18
CA ARG A 288 -2.86 -23.17 0.29
C ARG A 288 -1.55 -22.76 -0.35
N VAL A 289 -0.91 -23.68 -1.07
CA VAL A 289 0.34 -23.44 -1.79
C VAL A 289 0.06 -23.43 -3.29
N SER A 290 0.43 -22.35 -3.98
CA SER A 290 0.49 -22.28 -5.45
C SER A 290 1.95 -22.44 -5.89
N ILE A 291 2.21 -23.44 -6.74
CA ILE A 291 3.52 -23.72 -7.30
C ILE A 291 3.63 -22.92 -8.61
N LYS A 292 4.45 -21.86 -8.61
CA LYS A 292 4.70 -21.02 -9.79
C LYS A 292 5.87 -21.56 -10.57
N CYS A 293 5.76 -21.50 -11.89
CA CYS A 293 6.71 -22.16 -12.78
C CYS A 293 7.12 -21.20 -13.89
N ALA A 294 8.39 -21.28 -14.27
CA ALA A 294 8.97 -20.53 -15.38
C ALA A 294 9.25 -21.48 -16.55
N ASN A 295 9.08 -20.98 -17.77
CA ASN A 295 9.49 -21.73 -18.96
C ASN A 295 10.94 -21.39 -19.26
N ASP A 296 11.78 -22.41 -19.43
CA ASP A 296 13.14 -22.28 -19.92
C ASP A 296 13.33 -23.21 -21.13
N GLY A 297 13.20 -22.65 -22.33
CA GLY A 297 13.18 -23.43 -23.57
C GLY A 297 12.11 -24.53 -23.56
N ARG A 298 12.55 -25.79 -23.43
CA ARG A 298 11.66 -26.97 -23.34
C ARG A 298 11.39 -27.42 -21.90
N ARG A 299 12.04 -26.80 -20.91
CA ARG A 299 11.91 -27.10 -19.49
C ARG A 299 10.82 -26.22 -18.87
N VAL A 300 10.12 -26.77 -17.89
CA VAL A 300 9.24 -26.02 -17.00
C VAL A 300 9.82 -26.14 -15.60
N LEU A 301 10.32 -25.05 -15.05
CA LEU A 301 11.08 -25.03 -13.80
C LEU A 301 10.20 -24.55 -12.64
N LEU A 302 10.38 -25.13 -11.46
CA LEU A 302 9.77 -24.58 -10.25
C LEU A 302 10.47 -23.26 -9.95
N SER A 303 9.74 -22.15 -10.06
CA SER A 303 10.28 -20.80 -9.84
C SER A 303 9.96 -20.30 -8.44
N GLU A 304 8.69 -20.41 -8.00
CA GLU A 304 8.29 -19.87 -6.70
C GLU A 304 7.21 -20.72 -6.03
N LEU A 305 7.14 -20.63 -4.71
CA LEU A 305 5.98 -21.02 -3.92
C LEU A 305 5.27 -19.77 -3.42
N TRP A 306 3.97 -19.70 -3.66
CA TRP A 306 3.09 -18.67 -3.08
C TRP A 306 2.19 -19.33 -2.06
N ILE A 307 2.35 -18.96 -0.79
CA ILE A 307 1.74 -19.62 0.36
C ILE A 307 0.76 -18.63 1.01
N ASN A 308 -0.53 -18.95 0.97
CA ASN A 308 -1.54 -18.11 1.60
C ASN A 308 -1.52 -18.30 3.12
N LEU A 309 -1.53 -17.19 3.87
CA LEU A 309 -1.48 -17.16 5.33
C LEU A 309 -2.66 -16.36 5.88
N ASN A 310 -3.25 -16.83 6.98
CA ASN A 310 -4.25 -16.09 7.73
C ASN A 310 -4.07 -16.24 9.25
N GLY A 311 -3.89 -15.12 9.93
CA GLY A 311 -3.54 -15.02 11.34
C GLY A 311 -2.47 -13.95 11.58
N HIS A 312 -2.31 -13.54 12.83
CA HIS A 312 -1.14 -12.76 13.24
C HIS A 312 0.09 -13.68 13.22
N ILE A 313 1.21 -13.20 12.70
CA ILE A 313 2.47 -13.93 12.71
C ILE A 313 3.21 -13.51 13.97
N SER A 314 3.70 -14.49 14.72
CA SER A 314 4.41 -14.28 15.98
C SER A 314 5.37 -15.46 16.19
N PRO A 315 6.30 -15.38 17.16
CA PRO A 315 7.21 -16.49 17.47
C PRO A 315 6.50 -17.82 17.78
N GLU A 316 5.25 -17.78 18.25
CA GLU A 316 4.43 -18.96 18.57
C GLU A 316 3.54 -19.41 17.39
N SER A 317 3.43 -18.59 16.34
CA SER A 317 2.56 -18.83 15.19
C SER A 317 3.23 -19.78 14.20
N GLY A 318 2.88 -21.06 14.25
CA GLY A 318 3.38 -22.04 13.29
C GLY A 318 2.74 -21.91 11.89
N LEU A 319 3.54 -22.13 10.85
CA LEU A 319 3.11 -22.07 9.44
C LEU A 319 1.86 -22.92 9.17
N GLY A 320 1.76 -24.10 9.79
CA GLY A 320 0.62 -25.00 9.62
C GLY A 320 -0.71 -24.39 10.07
N THR A 321 -0.71 -23.64 11.17
CA THR A 321 -1.92 -22.96 11.66
C THR A 321 -2.30 -21.81 10.74
N LEU A 322 -1.33 -20.96 10.38
CA LEU A 322 -1.54 -19.82 9.48
C LEU A 322 -2.08 -20.25 8.10
N THR A 323 -1.52 -21.30 7.52
CA THR A 323 -1.93 -21.83 6.22
C THR A 323 -3.32 -22.48 6.26
N ARG A 324 -3.65 -23.27 7.29
CA ARG A 324 -4.99 -23.88 7.41
C ARG A 324 -6.10 -22.83 7.47
N ASN A 325 -5.86 -21.74 8.21
CA ASN A 325 -6.79 -20.62 8.35
C ASN A 325 -6.97 -19.83 7.05
N ALA A 326 -6.00 -19.90 6.13
CA ALA A 326 -6.05 -19.16 4.88
C ALA A 326 -6.97 -19.81 3.83
N ARG A 327 -7.33 -19.02 2.81
CA ARG A 327 -8.09 -19.52 1.66
C ARG A 327 -7.21 -20.41 0.78
N LYS A 328 -7.82 -21.42 0.14
CA LYS A 328 -7.14 -22.26 -0.87
C LYS A 328 -6.46 -21.41 -1.93
N ALA A 329 -5.24 -21.81 -2.29
CA ALA A 329 -4.49 -21.17 -3.35
C ALA A 329 -5.08 -21.53 -4.72
N ARG A 330 -4.94 -20.62 -5.68
CA ARG A 330 -5.41 -20.80 -7.06
C ARG A 330 -4.25 -20.72 -8.05
N GLY A 331 -4.37 -21.46 -9.14
CA GLY A 331 -3.38 -21.48 -10.21
C GLY A 331 -2.07 -22.17 -9.82
N GLY A 332 -1.09 -22.06 -10.71
CA GLY A 332 0.18 -22.79 -10.67
C GLY A 332 0.27 -23.81 -11.82
N CYS A 333 1.42 -24.45 -11.99
CA CYS A 333 1.59 -25.49 -12.99
C CYS A 333 1.21 -26.88 -12.45
N ARG A 334 1.11 -27.87 -13.35
CA ARG A 334 0.81 -29.28 -12.97
C ARG A 334 2.02 -30.01 -12.41
N SER A 335 3.19 -29.72 -12.95
CA SER A 335 4.48 -30.31 -12.61
C SER A 335 5.60 -29.38 -13.06
N ALA A 336 6.75 -29.49 -12.42
CA ALA A 336 7.93 -28.72 -12.76
C ALA A 336 9.22 -29.44 -12.35
N ILE A 337 10.30 -29.14 -13.07
CA ILE A 337 11.65 -29.58 -12.78
C ILE A 337 12.20 -28.75 -11.62
N ILE A 338 12.87 -29.42 -10.68
CA ILE A 338 13.60 -28.76 -9.59
C ILE A 338 14.99 -28.44 -10.11
N ASP A 339 15.18 -27.21 -10.53
CA ASP A 339 16.37 -26.81 -11.28
C ASP A 339 17.65 -26.87 -10.41
N PRO A 340 18.76 -27.50 -10.87
CA PRO A 340 20.05 -27.44 -10.18
C PRO A 340 20.68 -26.05 -10.32
N ALA A 341 21.54 -25.69 -9.37
CA ALA A 341 22.31 -24.45 -9.48
C ALA A 341 23.32 -24.51 -10.64
N GLY A 342 23.53 -23.34 -11.26
CA GLY A 342 24.33 -23.19 -12.47
C GLY A 342 23.41 -22.95 -13.67
N GLN A 343 23.82 -22.03 -14.55
CA GLN A 343 23.09 -21.76 -15.78
C GLN A 343 23.26 -22.93 -16.74
N GLN A 344 22.17 -23.41 -17.34
CA GLN A 344 22.15 -24.59 -18.21
C GLN A 344 22.07 -24.27 -19.71
#